data_AF-A0A512UJ97-F1
#
_entry.id   AF-A0A512UJ97-F1
#
_cell.length_a   1.000
_cell.length_b   1.000
_cell.length_c   1.000
_cell.angle_alpha   90.00
_cell.angle_beta   90.00
_cell.angle_gamma   90.00
#
_symmetry.space_group_name_H-M   'P 1'
#
loop_
_entity.id
_entity.type
_entity.pdbx_description
1 polymer ?
#
loop_
_entity_poly.entity_id
_entity_poly.type
_entity_poly.pdbx_seq_one_letter_code
_entity_poly.pdbx_strand_id
1 'polypeptide(L)'
;MYDFVAKKVPWGKLQQEMFLKVKENLVNPPLSNLPDPNNTYVVYTDASNYYMGAVLHQVDLYNILQRVVAYEARKFSGAELNYDTREKEFYSIIHALKKWEHHLRDKRFIVYTHHHSLQFVLQQKLPTGRVYRWLDT
;
A
#
# COMPACT_ATOMS: atom_id res chain seq x y z
N MET A 1 22.87 3.47 -6.78
CA MET A 1 22.01 2.95 -5.69
C MET A 1 22.33 1.48 -5.40
N TYR A 2 22.41 0.62 -6.44
CA TYR A 2 22.81 -0.79 -6.29
C TYR A 2 24.13 -1.00 -5.53
N ASP A 3 25.17 -0.22 -5.84
CA ASP A 3 26.47 -0.35 -5.14
C ASP A 3 26.42 0.03 -3.64
N PHE A 4 25.46 0.87 -3.24
CA PHE A 4 25.28 1.27 -1.85
C PHE A 4 24.59 0.19 -1.02
N VAL A 5 23.68 -0.58 -1.63
CA VAL A 5 22.97 -1.67 -0.94
C VAL A 5 23.88 -2.90 -0.77
N ALA A 6 24.80 -3.13 -1.72
CA ALA A 6 25.67 -4.30 -1.73
C ALA A 6 26.96 -4.16 -0.91
N LYS A 7 27.38 -2.94 -0.54
CA LYS A 7 28.63 -2.67 0.19
C LYS A 7 28.38 -1.66 1.32
N LYS A 8 29.09 -1.78 2.44
CA LYS A 8 29.09 -0.76 3.51
C LYS A 8 29.81 0.50 3.02
N VAL A 9 29.09 1.33 2.28
CA VAL A 9 29.54 2.66 1.82
C VAL A 9 28.88 3.71 2.72
N PRO A 10 29.61 4.73 3.21
CA PRO A 10 29.00 5.79 4.01
C PRO A 10 27.99 6.60 3.19
N TRP A 11 26.91 7.04 3.84
CA TRP A 11 25.91 7.92 3.22
C TRP A 11 26.51 9.33 3.04
N GLY A 12 26.85 9.68 1.81
CA GLY A 12 27.43 10.98 1.45
C GLY A 12 26.49 11.87 0.66
N LYS A 13 27.04 12.98 0.15
CA LYS A 13 26.30 13.98 -0.63
C LYS A 13 25.67 13.39 -1.90
N LEU A 14 26.42 12.55 -2.63
CA LEU A 14 25.93 11.91 -3.85
C LEU A 14 24.74 10.97 -3.56
N GLN A 15 24.80 10.17 -2.49
CA GLN A 15 23.69 9.29 -2.10
C GLN A 15 22.46 10.10 -1.73
N GLN A 16 22.65 11.20 -0.99
CA GLN A 16 21.56 12.11 -0.63
C GLN A 16 20.91 12.74 -1.87
N GLU A 17 21.72 13.25 -2.82
CA GLU A 17 21.22 13.84 -4.07
C GLU A 17 20.44 12.83 -4.90
N MET A 18 20.95 11.60 -5.04
CA MET A 18 20.26 10.54 -5.77
C MET A 18 18.97 10.12 -5.09
N PHE A 19 18.94 10.05 -3.76
CA PHE A 19 17.72 9.75 -3.01
C PHE A 19 16.65 10.82 -3.20
N LEU A 20 17.03 12.10 -3.16
CA LEU A 20 16.12 13.21 -3.41
C LEU A 20 15.58 13.19 -4.85
N LYS A 21 16.42 12.90 -5.84
CA LYS A 21 15.97 12.73 -7.25
C LYS A 21 14.96 11.60 -7.39
N VAL A 22 15.18 10.47 -6.72
CA VAL A 22 14.21 9.35 -6.74
C VAL A 22 12.88 9.80 -6.14
N LYS A 23 12.89 10.49 -5.00
CA LYS A 23 11.66 11.04 -4.40
C LYS A 23 10.93 11.99 -5.34
N GLU A 24 11.66 12.90 -5.97
CA GLU A 24 11.10 13.87 -6.90
C GLU A 24 10.41 13.16 -8.08
N ASN A 25 11.07 12.17 -8.68
CA ASN A 25 10.51 11.40 -9.79
C ASN A 25 9.28 10.58 -9.39
N LEU A 26 9.19 10.11 -8.13
CA LEU A 26 8.03 9.38 -7.63
C LEU A 26 6.81 10.28 -7.43
N VAL A 27 7.01 11.56 -7.08
CA VAL A 27 5.92 12.52 -6.85
C VAL A 27 5.52 13.25 -8.13
N ASN A 28 6.44 13.39 -9.09
CA ASN A 28 6.23 14.06 -10.37
C ASN A 28 6.42 13.08 -11.55
N PRO A 29 5.51 12.09 -11.72
CA PRO A 29 5.64 11.17 -12.84
C PRO A 29 5.45 11.91 -14.18
N PRO A 30 6.18 11.52 -15.24
CA PRO A 30 6.13 12.18 -16.55
C PRO A 30 4.79 11.99 -17.30
N LEU A 31 3.85 11.21 -16.78
CA LEU A 31 2.55 10.93 -17.39
C LEU A 31 1.43 11.66 -16.63
N SER A 32 0.52 12.29 -17.38
CA SER A 32 -0.66 13.00 -16.87
C SER A 32 -1.39 12.23 -15.76
N ASN A 33 -1.54 12.86 -14.60
CA ASN A 33 -1.97 12.30 -13.30
C ASN A 33 -3.44 11.86 -13.22
N LEU A 34 -4.18 11.83 -14.31
CA LEU A 34 -5.60 11.44 -14.28
C LEU A 34 -5.72 9.90 -14.34
N PRO A 35 -6.48 9.27 -13.42
CA PRO A 35 -6.76 7.85 -13.52
C PRO A 35 -7.55 7.52 -14.80
N ASP A 36 -7.18 6.45 -15.48
CA ASP A 36 -7.89 5.96 -16.67
C ASP A 36 -9.11 5.13 -16.24
N PRO A 37 -10.34 5.47 -16.65
CA PRO A 37 -11.53 4.70 -16.31
C PRO A 37 -11.51 3.23 -16.76
N ASN A 38 -10.73 2.89 -17.79
CA ASN A 38 -10.68 1.54 -18.36
C ASN A 38 -9.69 0.62 -17.64
N ASN A 39 -8.82 1.18 -16.81
CA ASN A 39 -7.81 0.41 -16.09
C ASN A 39 -8.32 -0.05 -14.72
N THR A 40 -7.88 -1.23 -14.32
CA THR A 40 -8.27 -1.81 -13.01
C THR A 40 -7.39 -1.23 -11.92
N TYR A 41 -8.01 -0.86 -10.80
CA TYR A 41 -7.27 -0.41 -9.63
C TYR A 41 -6.63 -1.58 -8.88
N VAL A 42 -5.41 -1.37 -8.43
CA VAL A 42 -4.67 -2.32 -7.60
C VAL A 42 -4.16 -1.62 -6.36
N VAL A 43 -4.49 -2.16 -5.20
CA VAL A 43 -4.08 -1.66 -3.89
C VAL A 43 -3.04 -2.60 -3.33
N TYR A 44 -1.80 -2.12 -3.20
CA TYR A 44 -0.75 -2.83 -2.47
C TYR A 44 -0.74 -2.31 -1.04
N THR A 45 -0.66 -3.22 -0.07
CA THR A 45 -0.57 -2.86 1.34
C THR A 45 0.56 -3.60 2.03
N ASP A 46 1.20 -2.91 2.94
CA ASP A 46 2.22 -3.45 3.81
C ASP A 46 2.07 -2.87 5.22
N ALA A 47 2.45 -3.65 6.22
CA ALA A 47 2.44 -3.23 7.61
C ALA A 47 3.68 -3.76 8.32
N SER A 48 4.28 -2.88 9.11
CA SER A 48 5.34 -3.22 10.06
C SER A 48 4.78 -3.14 11.48
N ASN A 49 5.64 -3.34 12.48
CA ASN A 49 5.24 -3.18 13.87
C ASN A 49 4.77 -1.76 14.22
N TYR A 50 5.20 -0.74 13.47
CA TYR A 50 5.03 0.67 13.84
C TYR A 50 4.36 1.53 12.77
N TYR A 51 4.43 1.13 11.50
CA TYR A 51 3.93 1.89 10.37
C TYR A 51 3.16 0.99 9.42
N MET A 52 2.19 1.58 8.74
CA MET A 52 1.58 1.01 7.56
C MET A 52 1.93 1.80 6.32
N GLY A 53 1.93 1.12 5.18
CA GLY A 53 2.08 1.70 3.87
C GLY A 53 1.06 1.10 2.90
N ALA A 54 0.60 1.90 1.97
CA ALA A 54 -0.21 1.45 0.86
C ALA A 54 0.15 2.21 -0.41
N VAL A 55 -0.07 1.58 -1.56
CA VAL A 55 0.03 2.22 -2.86
C VAL A 55 -1.15 1.86 -3.73
N LEU A 56 -1.79 2.87 -4.30
CA LEU A 56 -2.86 2.73 -5.29
C LEU A 56 -2.28 2.83 -6.69
N HIS A 57 -2.50 1.80 -7.49
CA HIS A 57 -2.00 1.69 -8.86
C HIS A 57 -3.15 1.43 -9.84
N GLN A 58 -2.86 1.59 -11.12
CA GLN A 58 -3.68 1.08 -12.21
C GLN A 58 -2.90 0.12 -13.09
N VAL A 59 -3.55 -0.98 -13.47
CA VAL A 59 -3.07 -1.96 -14.44
C VAL A 59 -4.03 -2.03 -15.63
N ASP A 60 -3.49 -2.34 -16.80
CA ASP A 60 -4.28 -2.59 -18.00
C ASP A 60 -4.88 -4.00 -18.03
N LEU A 61 -5.54 -4.35 -19.14
CA LEU A 61 -6.15 -5.67 -19.37
C LEU A 61 -5.14 -6.83 -19.38
N TYR A 62 -3.84 -6.56 -19.53
CA TYR A 62 -2.76 -7.54 -19.51
C TYR A 62 -2.04 -7.59 -18.15
N ASN A 63 -2.59 -6.94 -17.12
CA ASN A 63 -1.99 -6.75 -15.80
C ASN A 63 -0.62 -6.04 -15.84
N ILE A 64 -0.37 -5.23 -16.88
CA ILE A 64 0.84 -4.42 -16.96
C ILE A 64 0.62 -3.15 -16.16
N LEU A 65 1.61 -2.81 -15.33
CA LEU A 65 1.55 -1.60 -14.51
C LEU A 65 1.58 -0.36 -15.40
N GLN A 66 0.51 0.42 -15.36
CA GLN A 66 0.38 1.64 -16.15
C GLN A 66 0.84 2.86 -15.36
N ARG A 67 0.41 2.99 -14.11
CA ARG A 67 0.72 4.16 -13.27
C ARG A 67 0.48 3.92 -11.79
N VAL A 68 1.14 4.74 -10.98
CA VAL A 68 0.78 4.95 -9.57
C VAL A 68 -0.20 6.12 -9.51
N VAL A 69 -1.30 5.94 -8.78
CA VAL A 69 -2.33 6.97 -8.55
C VAL A 69 -2.06 7.71 -7.24
N ALA A 70 -1.72 6.99 -6.18
CA ALA A 70 -1.47 7.58 -4.87
C ALA A 70 -0.60 6.69 -3.98
N TYR A 71 0.14 7.32 -3.08
CA TYR A 71 0.86 6.67 -1.98
C TYR A 71 0.22 7.06 -0.65
N GLU A 72 0.18 6.13 0.30
CA GLU A 72 -0.26 6.39 1.67
C GLU A 72 0.71 5.73 2.65
N ALA A 73 1.05 6.44 3.72
CA ALA A 73 1.93 5.92 4.76
C ALA A 73 1.59 6.61 6.08
N ARG A 74 1.36 5.83 7.12
CA ARG A 74 0.96 6.34 8.43
C ARG A 74 1.60 5.53 9.54
N LYS A 75 1.97 6.22 10.61
CA LYS A 75 2.36 5.56 11.87
C LYS A 75 1.13 5.02 12.57
N PHE A 76 1.24 3.84 13.17
CA PHE A 76 0.25 3.33 14.12
C PHE A 76 0.28 4.18 15.39
N SER A 77 -0.89 4.35 16.02
CA SER A 77 -1.02 5.17 17.22
C SER A 77 -2.02 4.59 18.23
N GLY A 78 -1.83 4.90 19.52
CA GLY A 78 -2.72 4.45 20.59
C GLY A 78 -2.89 2.93 20.62
N ALA A 79 -4.13 2.46 20.56
CA ALA A 79 -4.45 1.03 20.60
C ALA A 79 -3.89 0.24 19.42
N GLU A 80 -3.68 0.87 18.26
CA GLU A 80 -3.21 0.21 17.04
C GLU A 80 -1.79 -0.35 17.18
N LEU A 81 -0.96 0.25 18.04
CA LEU A 81 0.38 -0.25 18.32
C LEU A 81 0.35 -1.64 18.98
N ASN A 82 -0.71 -1.94 19.71
CA ASN A 82 -0.91 -3.19 20.43
C ASN A 82 -1.61 -4.27 19.60
N TYR A 83 -1.97 -3.95 18.36
CA TYR A 83 -2.55 -4.94 17.44
C TYR A 83 -1.49 -5.98 17.08
N ASP A 84 -1.92 -7.24 16.92
CA ASP A 84 -1.03 -8.25 16.39
C ASP A 84 -0.70 -7.98 14.90
N THR A 85 0.28 -8.70 14.34
CA THR A 85 0.72 -8.49 12.95
C THR A 85 -0.43 -8.63 11.95
N ARG A 86 -1.32 -9.62 12.13
CA ARG A 86 -2.44 -9.87 11.21
C ARG A 86 -3.48 -8.77 11.30
N GLU A 87 -3.78 -8.31 12.50
CA GLU A 87 -4.68 -7.19 12.75
C GLU A 87 -4.12 -5.89 12.15
N LYS A 88 -2.80 -5.66 12.26
CA LYS A 88 -2.14 -4.49 11.66
C LYS A 88 -2.24 -4.49 10.15
N GLU A 89 -1.90 -5.60 9.51
CA GLU A 89 -2.00 -5.73 8.05
C GLU A 89 -3.44 -5.58 7.56
N PHE A 90 -4.40 -6.23 8.22
CA PHE A 90 -5.80 -6.12 7.84
C PHE A 90 -6.31 -4.70 8.07
N TYR A 91 -5.93 -4.05 9.17
CA TYR A 91 -6.24 -2.65 9.39
C TYR A 91 -5.63 -1.74 8.30
N SER A 92 -4.41 -2.02 7.83
CA SER A 92 -3.79 -1.27 6.73
C SER A 92 -4.60 -1.36 5.44
N ILE A 93 -5.17 -2.54 5.14
CA ILE A 93 -6.10 -2.73 4.02
C ILE A 93 -7.32 -1.84 4.20
N ILE A 94 -8.00 -1.95 5.33
CA ILE A 94 -9.22 -1.18 5.61
C ILE A 94 -8.94 0.33 5.56
N HIS A 95 -7.80 0.76 6.09
CA HIS A 95 -7.39 2.15 6.03
C HIS A 95 -7.19 2.64 4.59
N ALA A 96 -6.47 1.88 3.76
CA ALA A 96 -6.24 2.22 2.37
C ALA A 96 -7.55 2.28 1.56
N LEU A 97 -8.45 1.32 1.78
CA LEU A 97 -9.76 1.29 1.12
C LEU A 97 -10.62 2.50 1.51
N LYS A 98 -10.64 2.87 2.80
CA LYS A 98 -11.34 4.09 3.26
C LYS A 98 -10.71 5.36 2.72
N LYS A 99 -9.37 5.43 2.69
CA LYS A 99 -8.64 6.61 2.18
C LYS A 99 -8.95 6.88 0.71
N TRP A 100 -9.06 5.83 -0.10
CA TRP A 100 -9.28 5.90 -1.55
C TRP A 100 -10.67 5.49 -1.98
N GLU A 101 -11.65 5.59 -1.07
CA GLU A 101 -13.04 5.22 -1.36
C GLU A 101 -13.58 5.96 -2.59
N HIS A 102 -13.24 7.23 -2.76
CA HIS A 102 -13.60 8.04 -3.93
C HIS A 102 -13.04 7.49 -5.27
N HIS A 103 -11.94 6.73 -5.25
CA HIS A 103 -11.41 6.06 -6.44
C HIS A 103 -12.02 4.67 -6.66
N LEU A 104 -12.25 3.93 -5.56
CA LEU A 104 -12.54 2.50 -5.55
C LEU A 104 -14.03 2.17 -5.52
N ARG A 105 -14.88 3.09 -5.03
CA ARG A 105 -16.33 2.90 -4.94
C ARG A 105 -16.90 2.52 -6.32
N ASP A 106 -17.74 1.50 -6.34
CA ASP A 106 -18.42 0.97 -7.52
C ASP A 106 -17.49 0.46 -8.64
N LYS A 107 -16.22 0.21 -8.34
CA LYS A 107 -15.24 -0.34 -9.29
C LYS A 107 -14.71 -1.67 -8.81
N ARG A 108 -14.32 -2.51 -9.77
CA ARG A 108 -13.53 -3.71 -9.47
C ARG A 108 -12.09 -3.29 -9.19
N PHE A 109 -11.52 -3.83 -8.12
CA PHE A 109 -10.14 -3.61 -7.74
C PHE A 109 -9.53 -4.88 -7.14
N ILE A 110 -8.21 -4.92 -7.10
CA ILE A 110 -7.44 -6.04 -6.54
C ILE A 110 -6.67 -5.52 -5.32
N VAL A 111 -6.65 -6.28 -4.23
CA VAL A 111 -5.80 -6.00 -3.07
C VAL A 111 -4.69 -7.03 -2.99
N TYR A 112 -3.45 -6.55 -2.96
CA TYR A 112 -2.27 -7.37 -2.64
C TYR A 112 -1.77 -7.01 -1.24
N THR A 113 -1.51 -8.04 -0.44
CA THR A 113 -0.92 -7.92 0.90
C THR A 113 0.12 -9.03 1.07
N HIS A 114 1.18 -8.76 1.82
CA HIS A 114 2.28 -9.70 2.00
C HIS A 114 1.93 -10.89 2.92
N HIS A 115 0.76 -10.86 3.57
CA HIS A 115 0.40 -11.87 4.55
C HIS A 115 -0.64 -12.87 4.05
N HIS A 116 -0.15 -14.06 3.74
CA HIS A 116 -0.94 -15.16 3.20
C HIS A 116 -2.14 -15.55 4.08
N SER A 117 -2.08 -15.36 5.40
CA SER A 117 -3.24 -15.70 6.26
C SER A 117 -4.46 -14.80 6.04
N LEU A 118 -4.30 -13.65 5.41
CA LEU A 118 -5.40 -12.74 5.09
C LEU A 118 -6.15 -13.13 3.81
N GLN A 119 -5.58 -14.02 2.98
CA GLN A 119 -6.27 -14.51 1.78
C GLN A 119 -7.60 -15.19 2.12
N PHE A 120 -7.68 -15.82 3.29
CA PHE A 120 -8.87 -16.53 3.75
C PHE A 120 -9.65 -15.76 4.81
N VAL A 121 -9.33 -14.50 5.11
CA VAL A 121 -10.03 -13.74 6.17
C VAL A 121 -11.53 -13.65 5.90
N LEU A 122 -11.93 -13.53 4.62
CA LEU A 122 -13.34 -13.55 4.19
C LEU A 122 -14.02 -14.92 4.33
N GLN A 123 -13.25 -15.99 4.47
CA GLN A 123 -13.72 -17.38 4.58
C GLN A 123 -13.60 -17.92 6.01
N GLN A 124 -13.06 -17.15 6.94
CA GLN A 124 -12.91 -17.57 8.34
C GLN A 124 -14.28 -17.71 8.99
N LYS A 125 -14.56 -18.88 9.57
CA LYS A 125 -15.81 -19.14 10.31
C LYS A 125 -15.96 -18.29 11.57
N LEU A 126 -14.84 -17.88 12.19
CA LEU A 126 -14.80 -17.10 13.43
C LEU A 126 -13.65 -16.08 13.37
N PRO A 127 -13.81 -14.95 12.66
CA PRO A 127 -12.85 -13.86 12.72
C PRO A 127 -12.79 -13.24 14.13
N THR A 128 -11.65 -12.65 14.50
CA THR A 128 -11.55 -11.91 15.77
C THR A 128 -12.54 -10.73 15.77
N GLY A 129 -12.96 -10.28 16.96
CA GLY A 129 -14.01 -9.27 17.07
C GLY A 129 -13.73 -7.95 16.31
N ARG A 130 -12.47 -7.55 16.14
CA ARG A 130 -12.11 -6.38 15.32
C ARG A 130 -12.17 -6.66 13.83
N VAL A 131 -11.62 -7.80 13.38
CA VAL A 131 -11.65 -8.23 11.98
C VAL A 131 -13.11 -8.37 11.51
N TYR A 132 -13.98 -8.97 12.32
CA TYR A 132 -15.41 -9.08 12.03
C TYR A 132 -16.05 -7.71 11.81
N ARG A 133 -15.83 -6.76 12.73
CA ARG A 133 -16.39 -5.40 12.61
C ARG A 133 -15.94 -4.70 11.33
N TRP A 134 -14.70 -4.88 10.91
CA TRP A 134 -14.21 -4.23 9.70
C TRP A 134 -14.66 -4.93 8.41
N LEU A 135 -15.08 -6.20 8.48
CA LEU A 135 -15.72 -6.90 7.36
C LEU A 135 -17.17 -6.46 7.12
N ASP A 136 -17.84 -6.02 8.18
CA ASP A 136 -19.24 -5.55 8.15
C ASP A 136 -19.36 -4.03 7.88
N THR A 137 -18.24 -3.34 7.63
CA THR A 137 -18.21 -1.89 7.34
C THR A 137 -18.06 -1.62 5.86
#